data_AF-A0A3C0VNH3-F1
#
_entry.id   AF-A0A3C0VNH3-F1
#
_cell.length_a   1.000
_cell.length_b   1.000
_cell.length_c   1.000
_cell.angle_alpha   90.00
_cell.angle_beta   90.00
_cell.angle_gamma   90.00
#
_symmetry.space_group_name_H-M   'P 1'
#
loop_
_entity.id
_entity.type
_entity.pdbx_description
1 polymer ?
#
loop_
_entity_poly.entity_id
_entity_poly.type
_entity_poly.pdbx_seq_one_letter_code
_entity_poly.pdbx_strand_id
1 'polypeptide(L)'
;RNCFRFLLGNLSGFSDSEKSDLQELPELERYMLHRLSEVSDEVRAGYEGFDFRRVYQTLFNFMTVELSAFYFDIRKDALYCDPNDSPERRGCRTIMDITFDCLTSWLAPVLCFTTEEVWQSRFGETRGSIHEQQFPDIP
;
A
#
# COMPACT_ATOMS: atom_id res chain seq x y z
N ARG A 1 8.90 -8.60 -1.92
CA ARG A 1 8.46 -9.14 -3.23
C ARG A 1 7.07 -9.80 -3.19
N ASN A 2 6.78 -10.78 -2.30
CA ASN A 2 5.46 -11.43 -2.27
C ASN A 2 4.29 -10.49 -1.93
N CYS A 3 4.47 -9.58 -0.96
CA CYS A 3 3.48 -8.56 -0.61
C CYS A 3 3.12 -7.68 -1.82
N PHE A 4 4.12 -7.15 -2.55
CA PHE A 4 3.87 -6.41 -3.80
C PHE A 4 3.15 -7.24 -4.86
N ARG A 5 3.50 -8.52 -5.04
CA ARG A 5 2.80 -9.40 -5.99
C ARG A 5 1.32 -9.57 -5.62
N PHE A 6 1.01 -9.68 -4.33
CA PHE A 6 -0.39 -9.75 -3.86
C PHE A 6 -1.13 -8.43 -4.13
N LEU A 7 -0.51 -7.29 -3.83
CA LEU A 7 -1.08 -5.96 -4.12
C LEU A 7 -1.35 -5.79 -5.63
N LEU A 8 -0.36 -6.04 -6.48
CA LEU A 8 -0.49 -5.92 -7.94
C LEU A 8 -1.61 -6.81 -8.49
N GLY A 9 -1.71 -8.06 -8.03
CA GLY A 9 -2.76 -8.98 -8.47
C GLY A 9 -4.17 -8.48 -8.14
N ASN A 10 -4.38 -7.98 -6.93
CA ASN A 10 -5.69 -7.51 -6.46
C ASN A 10 -6.03 -6.08 -6.94
N LEU A 11 -5.03 -5.29 -7.32
CA LEU A 11 -5.21 -3.96 -7.91
C LEU A 11 -5.34 -4.00 -9.45
N SER A 12 -5.31 -5.18 -10.06
CA SER A 12 -5.56 -5.32 -11.50
C SER A 12 -6.93 -4.76 -11.88
N GLY A 13 -6.94 -3.84 -12.85
CA GLY A 13 -8.17 -3.15 -13.29
C GLY A 13 -8.75 -2.14 -12.31
N PHE A 14 -8.07 -1.83 -11.19
CA PHE A 14 -8.50 -0.79 -10.27
C PHE A 14 -8.50 0.58 -10.96
N SER A 15 -9.56 1.36 -10.75
CA SER A 15 -9.72 2.70 -11.32
C SER A 15 -10.28 3.67 -10.28
N ASP A 16 -10.15 4.97 -10.53
CA ASP A 16 -10.63 6.00 -9.60
C ASP A 16 -12.13 5.92 -9.31
N SER A 17 -12.94 5.35 -10.22
CA SER A 17 -14.37 5.14 -9.97
C SER A 17 -14.67 4.10 -8.89
N GLU A 18 -13.71 3.23 -8.56
CA GLU A 18 -13.87 2.23 -7.50
C GLU A 18 -13.52 2.79 -6.12
N LYS A 19 -12.82 3.94 -6.04
CA LYS A 19 -12.40 4.54 -4.76
C LYS A 19 -13.62 4.80 -3.87
N SER A 20 -13.54 4.35 -2.63
CA SER A 20 -14.52 4.66 -1.59
C SER A 20 -14.17 5.97 -0.91
N ASP A 21 -15.18 6.69 -0.42
CA ASP A 21 -14.95 7.79 0.52
C ASP A 21 -14.28 7.23 1.78
N LEU A 22 -13.24 7.91 2.26
CA LEU A 22 -12.50 7.53 3.45
C LEU A 22 -13.39 7.49 4.70
N GLN A 23 -14.43 8.31 4.75
CA GLN A 23 -15.40 8.32 5.86
C GLN A 23 -16.36 7.12 5.81
N GLU A 24 -16.57 6.54 4.63
CA GLU A 24 -17.45 5.38 4.42
C GLU A 24 -16.69 4.05 4.43
N LEU A 25 -15.38 4.08 4.68
CA LEU A 25 -14.58 2.87 4.77
C LEU A 25 -15.04 1.98 5.93
N PRO A 26 -15.09 0.65 5.74
CA PRO A 26 -15.33 -0.28 6.83
C PRO A 26 -14.27 -0.13 7.92
N GLU A 27 -14.59 -0.58 9.14
CA GLU A 27 -13.76 -0.36 10.32
C GLU A 27 -12.33 -0.90 10.18
N LEU A 28 -12.16 -2.05 9.51
CA LEU A 28 -10.85 -2.64 9.27
C LEU A 28 -10.00 -1.80 8.32
N GLU A 29 -10.59 -1.23 7.26
CA GLU A 29 -9.91 -0.32 6.33
C GLU A 29 -9.48 0.97 7.04
N ARG A 30 -10.35 1.53 7.89
CA ARG A 30 -10.00 2.68 8.73
C ARG A 30 -8.87 2.37 9.70
N TYR A 31 -8.88 1.18 10.30
CA TYR A 31 -7.77 0.72 11.14
C TYR A 31 -6.47 0.65 10.33
N MET A 32 -6.49 0.05 9.14
CA MET A 32 -5.29 -0.03 8.29
C MET A 32 -4.80 1.33 7.83
N LEU A 33 -5.71 2.27 7.55
CA LEU A 33 -5.35 3.66 7.23
C LEU A 33 -4.64 4.35 8.40
N HIS A 34 -5.14 4.16 9.62
CA HIS A 34 -4.48 4.66 10.83
C HIS A 34 -3.09 4.04 11.01
N ARG A 35 -2.95 2.72 10.82
CA ARG A 35 -1.64 2.05 10.89
C ARG A 35 -0.67 2.56 9.84
N LEU A 36 -1.13 2.85 8.62
CA LEU A 36 -0.30 3.49 7.60
C LEU A 36 0.21 4.86 8.08
N SER A 37 -0.64 5.67 8.72
CA SER A 37 -0.25 6.96 9.31
C SER A 37 0.91 6.82 10.29
N GLU A 38 0.79 5.88 11.24
CA GLU A 38 1.83 5.65 12.25
C GLU A 38 3.14 5.17 11.61
N VAL A 39 3.05 4.27 10.61
CA VAL A 39 4.22 3.80 9.86
C VAL A 39 4.88 4.92 9.07
N SER A 40 4.11 5.82 8.46
CA SER A 40 4.64 6.98 7.74
C SER A 40 5.48 7.87 8.63
N ASP A 41 4.99 8.18 9.84
CA ASP A 41 5.70 9.02 10.80
C ASP A 41 7.03 8.38 11.20
N GLU A 42 7.04 7.07 11.47
CA GLU A 42 8.26 6.34 11.78
C GLU A 42 9.25 6.30 10.61
N VAL A 43 8.76 6.08 9.39
CA VAL A 43 9.58 6.02 8.17
C VAL A 43 10.21 7.38 7.88
N ARG A 44 9.42 8.46 7.94
CA ARG A 44 9.89 9.84 7.72
C ARG A 44 10.94 10.22 8.76
N ALA A 45 10.67 9.98 10.05
CA ALA A 45 11.64 10.24 11.12
C ALA A 45 12.93 9.41 10.93
N GLY A 46 12.81 8.16 10.46
CA GLY A 46 13.96 7.31 10.14
C GLY A 46 14.82 7.87 9.01
N TYR A 47 14.20 8.36 7.93
CA TYR A 47 14.93 8.99 6.83
C TYR A 47 15.56 10.33 7.23
N GLU A 48 14.85 11.18 7.98
CA GLU A 48 15.39 12.46 8.49
C GLU A 48 16.58 12.24 9.43
N GLY A 49 16.54 11.18 10.24
CA GLY A 49 17.62 10.80 11.14
C GLY A 49 18.72 9.94 10.51
N PHE A 50 18.65 9.63 9.21
CA PHE A 50 19.54 8.70 8.50
C PHE A 50 19.59 7.28 9.11
N ASP A 51 18.54 6.86 9.83
CA ASP A 51 18.40 5.52 10.41
C ASP A 51 17.67 4.57 9.46
N PHE A 52 18.36 4.18 8.39
CA PHE A 52 17.83 3.24 7.39
C PHE A 52 17.53 1.85 7.96
N ARG A 53 18.20 1.47 9.05
CA ARG A 53 17.94 0.19 9.72
C ARG A 53 16.55 0.21 10.36
N ARG A 54 16.20 1.29 11.05
CA ARG A 54 14.86 1.46 11.63
C ARG A 54 13.80 1.47 10.54
N VAL A 55 14.00 2.24 9.46
CA VAL A 55 13.08 2.26 8.29
C VAL A 55 12.84 0.84 7.78
N TYR A 56 13.91 0.09 7.52
CA TYR A 56 13.79 -1.29 7.03
C TYR A 56 13.03 -2.19 8.01
N GLN A 57 13.32 -2.11 9.32
CA GLN A 57 12.64 -2.94 10.32
C GLN A 57 11.15 -2.60 10.45
N THR A 58 10.80 -1.32 10.49
CA THR A 58 9.40 -0.86 10.53
C THR A 58 8.64 -1.37 9.31
N LEU A 59 9.17 -1.15 8.10
CA LEU A 59 8.53 -1.60 6.85
C LEU A 59 8.45 -3.12 6.75
N PHE A 60 9.52 -3.84 7.11
CA PHE A 60 9.53 -5.30 7.05
C PHE A 60 8.50 -5.91 8.00
N ASN A 61 8.39 -5.39 9.23
CA ASN A 61 7.40 -5.83 10.20
C ASN A 61 5.98 -5.50 9.73
N PHE A 62 5.74 -4.28 9.25
CA PHE A 62 4.43 -3.90 8.72
C PHE A 62 3.99 -4.80 7.56
N MET A 63 4.87 -5.05 6.59
CA MET A 63 4.57 -5.92 5.45
C MET A 63 4.32 -7.38 5.85
N THR A 64 5.00 -7.89 6.88
CA THR A 64 4.93 -9.30 7.27
C THR A 64 3.77 -9.56 8.22
N VAL A 65 3.65 -8.77 9.28
CA VAL A 65 2.70 -9.00 10.37
C VAL A 65 1.37 -8.36 10.05
N GLU A 66 1.34 -7.06 9.78
CA GLU A 66 0.09 -6.31 9.65
C GLU A 66 -0.56 -6.53 8.28
N LEU A 67 0.23 -6.53 7.21
CA LEU A 67 -0.28 -6.79 5.86
C LEU A 67 -0.46 -8.28 5.60
N SER A 68 0.64 -9.05 5.52
CA SER A 68 0.56 -10.42 5.01
C SER A 68 -0.12 -11.41 5.95
N ALA A 69 0.17 -11.36 7.26
CA ALA A 69 -0.36 -12.33 8.22
C ALA A 69 -1.76 -11.96 8.76
N PHE A 70 -2.13 -10.68 8.68
CA PHE A 70 -3.39 -10.18 9.22
C PHE A 70 -4.31 -9.65 8.12
N TYR A 71 -4.03 -8.48 7.57
CA TYR A 71 -4.98 -7.77 6.70
C TYR A 71 -5.31 -8.53 5.42
N PHE A 72 -4.29 -8.98 4.69
CA PHE A 72 -4.46 -9.71 3.44
C PHE A 72 -5.10 -11.07 3.64
N ASP A 73 -4.87 -11.71 4.79
CA ASP A 73 -5.49 -13.01 5.08
C ASP A 73 -6.99 -12.84 5.33
N ILE A 74 -7.37 -11.85 6.13
CA ILE A 74 -8.77 -11.51 6.42
C ILE A 74 -9.52 -11.07 5.16
N ARG A 75 -8.87 -10.30 4.27
CA ARG A 75 -9.53 -9.71 3.11
C ARG A 75 -9.61 -10.62 1.87
N LYS A 76 -9.03 -11.82 1.88
CA LYS A 76 -9.16 -12.76 0.75
C LYS A 76 -10.62 -13.05 0.39
N ASP A 77 -11.47 -13.29 1.38
CA ASP A 77 -12.87 -13.64 1.12
C ASP A 77 -13.60 -12.48 0.43
N ALA A 78 -13.44 -11.25 0.94
CA ALA A 78 -14.04 -10.07 0.31
C ALA A 78 -13.48 -9.80 -1.10
N LEU A 79 -12.19 -10.05 -1.32
CA LEU A 79 -11.55 -9.83 -2.62
C LEU A 79 -11.99 -10.86 -3.69
N TYR A 80 -12.26 -12.10 -3.28
CA TYR A 80 -12.51 -13.22 -4.20
C TYR A 80 -13.98 -13.61 -4.35
N CYS A 81 -14.79 -13.38 -3.31
CA CYS A 81 -16.16 -13.87 -3.26
C CYS A 81 -17.21 -12.76 -3.34
N ASP A 82 -16.89 -11.54 -2.90
CA ASP A 82 -17.88 -10.46 -2.91
C ASP A 82 -18.09 -9.87 -4.32
N PRO A 83 -19.28 -9.31 -4.58
CA PRO A 83 -19.55 -8.52 -5.79
C PRO A 83 -18.56 -7.36 -5.96
N ASN A 84 -18.32 -6.97 -7.22
CA ASN A 84 -17.38 -5.90 -7.53
C ASN A 84 -17.71 -4.55 -6.87
N ASP A 85 -19.00 -4.29 -6.65
CA ASP A 85 -19.56 -3.08 -6.06
C ASP A 85 -19.76 -3.17 -4.54
N SER A 86 -19.35 -4.27 -3.89
CA SER A 86 -19.50 -4.39 -2.43
C SER A 86 -18.68 -3.31 -1.71
N PRO A 87 -19.23 -2.67 -0.66
CA PRO A 87 -18.50 -1.69 0.14
C PRO A 87 -17.19 -2.24 0.70
N GLU A 88 -17.19 -3.50 1.13
CA GLU A 88 -16.04 -4.20 1.69
C GLU A 88 -14.92 -4.37 0.65
N ARG A 89 -15.26 -4.85 -0.56
CA ARG A 89 -14.28 -5.04 -1.63
C ARG A 89 -13.74 -3.71 -2.11
N ARG A 90 -14.60 -2.71 -2.34
CA ARG A 90 -14.17 -1.38 -2.78
C ARG A 90 -13.31 -0.68 -1.74
N GLY A 91 -13.71 -0.73 -0.47
CA GLY A 91 -12.92 -0.19 0.64
C GLY A 91 -11.55 -0.87 0.73
N CYS A 92 -11.52 -2.21 0.67
CA CYS A 92 -10.26 -2.96 0.69
C CYS A 92 -9.34 -2.56 -0.46
N ARG A 93 -9.85 -2.48 -1.69
CA ARG A 93 -9.05 -2.09 -2.86
C ARG A 93 -8.57 -0.64 -2.76
N THR A 94 -9.37 0.26 -2.17
CA THR A 94 -8.97 1.65 -1.90
C THR A 94 -7.79 1.70 -0.93
N ILE A 95 -7.83 0.95 0.18
CA ILE A 95 -6.70 0.89 1.11
C ILE A 95 -5.48 0.19 0.49
N MET A 96 -5.68 -0.84 -0.34
CA MET A 96 -4.57 -1.47 -1.06
C MET A 96 -3.91 -0.51 -2.04
N ASP A 97 -4.66 0.37 -2.70
CA ASP A 97 -4.14 1.43 -3.58
C ASP A 97 -3.23 2.38 -2.81
N ILE A 98 -3.71 2.93 -1.71
CA ILE A 98 -2.95 3.83 -0.82
C ILE A 98 -1.71 3.10 -0.28
N THR A 99 -1.88 1.86 0.20
CA THR A 99 -0.78 1.04 0.72
C THR A 99 0.30 0.80 -0.34
N PHE A 100 -0.10 0.57 -1.60
CA PHE A 100 0.82 0.37 -2.70
C PHE A 100 1.67 1.61 -2.96
N ASP A 101 1.04 2.79 -3.07
CA ASP A 101 1.75 4.06 -3.31
C ASP A 101 2.71 4.38 -2.16
N CYS A 102 2.29 4.19 -0.91
CA CYS A 102 3.15 4.35 0.27
C CYS A 102 4.34 3.37 0.27
N LEU A 103 4.11 2.07 0.11
CA LEU A 103 5.19 1.08 0.18
C LEU A 103 6.20 1.24 -0.96
N THR A 104 5.73 1.52 -2.17
CA THR A 104 6.63 1.68 -3.33
C THR A 104 7.50 2.92 -3.17
N SER A 105 6.94 4.06 -2.75
CA SER A 105 7.71 5.28 -2.50
C SER A 105 8.66 5.15 -1.32
N TRP A 106 8.22 4.61 -0.17
CA TRP A 106 9.07 4.48 1.02
C TRP A 106 10.24 3.53 0.82
N LEU A 107 10.08 2.48 0.00
CA LEU A 107 11.15 1.53 -0.30
C LEU A 107 12.01 1.95 -1.50
N ALA A 108 11.60 2.96 -2.29
CA ALA A 108 12.33 3.37 -3.48
C ALA A 108 13.81 3.72 -3.24
N PRO A 109 14.18 4.42 -2.14
CA PRO A 109 15.59 4.73 -1.86
C PRO A 109 16.48 3.52 -1.57
N VAL A 110 15.90 2.37 -1.18
CA VAL A 110 16.65 1.17 -0.77
C VAL A 110 16.55 0.06 -1.82
N LEU A 111 15.38 -0.12 -2.43
CA LEU A 111 15.06 -1.19 -3.39
C LEU A 111 14.78 -0.62 -4.77
N CYS A 112 15.71 0.17 -5.31
CA CYS A 112 15.46 1.05 -6.46
C CYS A 112 14.88 0.33 -7.68
N PHE A 113 15.51 -0.77 -8.09
CA PHE A 113 15.08 -1.54 -9.26
C PHE A 113 13.76 -2.28 -9.01
N THR A 114 13.58 -2.84 -7.82
CA THR A 114 12.37 -3.61 -7.50
C THR A 114 11.14 -2.72 -7.40
N THR A 115 11.28 -1.55 -6.78
CA THR A 115 10.18 -0.59 -6.67
C THR A 115 9.84 0.04 -8.02
N GLU A 116 10.83 0.32 -8.88
CA GLU A 116 10.61 0.75 -10.26
C GLU A 116 9.86 -0.31 -11.08
N GLU A 117 10.30 -1.58 -11.03
CA GLU A 117 9.62 -2.69 -11.72
C GLU A 117 8.17 -2.84 -11.25
N VAL A 118 7.94 -2.77 -9.93
CA VAL A 118 6.61 -2.87 -9.33
C VAL A 118 5.72 -1.69 -9.74
N TRP A 119 6.24 -0.47 -9.74
CA TRP A 119 5.54 0.74 -10.16
C TRP A 119 5.14 0.69 -11.63
N GLN A 120 6.09 0.38 -12.51
CA GLN A 120 5.84 0.26 -13.95
C GLN A 120 4.89 -0.89 -14.29
N SER A 121 4.92 -1.99 -13.53
CA SER A 121 3.97 -3.10 -13.71
C SER A 121 2.52 -2.67 -13.50
N ARG A 122 2.28 -1.63 -12.69
CA ARG A 122 0.94 -1.11 -12.41
C ARG A 122 0.52 0.02 -13.35
N PHE A 123 1.42 0.98 -13.59
CA PHE A 123 1.09 2.23 -14.29
C PHE A 123 1.67 2.33 -15.69
N GLY A 124 2.53 1.39 -16.12
CA GLY A 124 3.33 1.54 -17.32
C GLY A 124 4.16 2.82 -17.29
N GLU A 125 4.23 3.53 -18.41
CA GLU A 125 4.96 4.80 -18.53
C GLU A 125 4.10 6.03 -18.13
N THR A 126 2.81 5.84 -17.82
CA THR A 126 1.86 6.95 -17.66
C THR A 126 2.12 7.85 -16.45
N ARG A 127 2.75 7.31 -15.41
CA ARG A 127 3.09 8.02 -14.17
C ARG A 127 4.59 8.28 -13.99
N GLY A 128 5.39 8.09 -15.03
CA GLY A 128 6.85 8.23 -14.94
C GLY A 128 7.49 7.24 -13.96
N SER A 129 8.68 7.57 -13.47
CA SER A 129 9.43 6.72 -12.53
C SER A 129 8.99 6.93 -11.08
N ILE A 130 9.08 5.88 -10.25
CA ILE A 130 8.85 6.03 -8.80
C ILE A 130 9.90 6.96 -8.16
N HIS A 131 11.10 7.04 -8.73
CA HIS A 131 12.21 7.87 -8.22
C HIS A 131 12.02 9.36 -8.45
N GLU A 132 10.99 9.74 -9.21
CA GLU A 132 10.58 11.13 -9.43
C GLU A 132 9.41 11.54 -8.53
N GLN A 133 8.86 10.59 -7.75
CA GLN A 133 7.72 10.82 -6.87
C GLN A 133 8.17 11.29 -5.48
N GLN A 134 7.33 12.08 -4.83
CA GLN A 134 7.48 12.40 -3.41
C GLN A 134 6.84 11.32 -2.55
N PHE A 135 7.23 11.27 -1.27
CA PHE A 135 6.51 10.43 -0.32
C PHE A 135 5.08 10.94 -0.16
N PRO A 136 4.07 10.08 -0.32
CA PRO A 136 2.69 10.50 -0.24
C PRO A 136 2.36 10.97 1.18
N ASP A 137 1.48 11.96 1.25
CA ASP A 137 0.80 12.30 2.49
C ASP A 137 -0.33 11.30 2.72
N ILE A 138 -0.52 10.91 3.97
CA ILE A 138 -1.58 9.98 4.33
C ILE A 138 -2.85 10.78 4.60
N PRO A 139 -3.95 10.45 3.90
CA PRO A 139 -5.20 11.22 3.99
C PRO A 139 -5.99 10.93 5.26
#